data_AF-A0A1G9CJ24-F1
#
_entry.id   AF-A0A1G9CJ24-F1
#
_cell.length_a   1.000
_cell.length_b   1.000
_cell.length_c   1.000
_cell.angle_alpha   90.00
_cell.angle_beta   90.00
_cell.angle_gamma   90.00
#
_symmetry.space_group_name_H-M   'P 1'
#
loop_
_entity.id
_entity.type
_entity.pdbx_description
1 polymer ?
#
loop_
_entity_poly.entity_id
_entity_poly.type
_entity_poly.pdbx_seq_one_letter_code
_entity_poly.pdbx_strand_id
1 'polypeptide(L)'
;MRILISGYRPYELGIFKSDQDEVKVLKAFIRSKLLEYIDEGAEWFIIQGNTGIELYASEEIIALKEDNYDVKLGVLMPFYQFEERFNENDQAILQSVLAKSDFKDYIYKKPYSNPGMFKHINRFLISNTDGAIIVFDEEADSKVRFLYNQILEFLEENPYNIERIQFDEINSYIDSRFDN
;
A
#
# COMPACT_ATOMS: atom_id res chain seq x y z
N MET A 1 9.13 -9.55 9.92
CA MET A 1 8.41 -8.27 10.19
C MET A 1 7.20 -8.12 9.25
N ARG A 2 6.09 -7.51 9.70
CA ARG A 2 4.87 -7.22 8.92
C ARG A 2 4.77 -5.73 8.62
N ILE A 3 4.80 -5.36 7.35
CA ILE A 3 4.83 -3.97 6.89
C ILE A 3 3.50 -3.60 6.24
N LEU A 4 2.82 -2.59 6.79
CA LEU A 4 1.65 -1.98 6.16
C LEU A 4 2.10 -1.11 4.99
N ILE A 5 1.50 -1.26 3.82
CA ILE A 5 1.73 -0.38 2.68
C ILE A 5 0.44 0.39 2.42
N SER A 6 0.56 1.71 2.28
CA SER A 6 -0.52 2.54 1.77
C SER A 6 0.03 3.76 1.03
N GLY A 7 -0.85 4.51 0.38
CA GLY A 7 -0.45 5.70 -0.34
C GLY A 7 -1.53 6.20 -1.27
N TYR A 8 -1.12 7.05 -2.19
CA TYR A 8 -1.98 7.70 -3.16
C TYR A 8 -2.78 6.72 -4.06
N ARG A 9 -3.96 7.19 -4.44
CA ARG A 9 -4.81 6.67 -5.52
C ARG A 9 -4.33 7.21 -6.87
N PRO A 10 -4.64 6.55 -7.98
CA PRO A 10 -4.17 6.97 -9.30
C PRO A 10 -4.48 8.44 -9.63
N TYR A 11 -5.71 8.89 -9.32
CA TYR A 11 -6.12 10.28 -9.59
C TYR A 11 -5.34 11.32 -8.77
N GLU A 12 -4.82 10.96 -7.59
CA GLU A 12 -4.01 11.85 -6.74
C GLU A 12 -2.59 12.02 -7.33
N LEU A 13 -2.16 11.04 -8.14
CA LEU A 13 -0.89 11.03 -8.86
C LEU A 13 -1.01 11.58 -10.29
N GLY A 14 -2.21 11.99 -10.74
CA GLY A 14 -2.46 12.33 -12.15
C GLY A 14 -2.39 11.13 -13.11
N ILE A 15 -2.48 9.91 -12.59
CA ILE A 15 -2.43 8.66 -13.35
C ILE A 15 -3.85 8.24 -13.72
N PHE A 16 -4.10 8.08 -15.01
CA PHE A 16 -5.42 7.75 -15.55
C PHE A 16 -5.43 6.45 -16.35
N LYS A 17 -4.26 5.92 -16.70
CA LYS A 17 -4.12 4.65 -17.41
C LYS A 17 -3.02 3.80 -16.79
N SER A 18 -3.18 2.49 -16.86
CA SER A 18 -2.22 1.52 -16.29
C SER A 18 -0.92 1.39 -17.09
N ASP A 19 -0.90 1.82 -18.36
CA ASP A 19 0.24 1.72 -19.27
C ASP A 19 1.12 2.97 -19.30
N GLN A 20 0.79 3.99 -18.51
CA GLN A 20 1.57 5.21 -18.33
C GLN A 20 2.98 4.91 -17.78
N ASP A 21 4.00 5.60 -18.30
CA ASP A 21 5.39 5.38 -17.91
C ASP A 21 5.63 5.73 -16.43
N GLU A 22 4.85 6.66 -15.88
CA GLU A 22 4.80 7.01 -14.46
C GLU A 22 4.48 5.78 -13.59
N VAL A 23 3.59 4.89 -14.04
CA VAL A 23 3.27 3.64 -13.31
C VAL A 23 4.48 2.71 -13.27
N LYS A 24 5.23 2.60 -14.37
CA LYS A 24 6.43 1.75 -14.44
C LYS A 24 7.51 2.26 -13.51
N VAL A 25 7.71 3.58 -13.47
CA VAL A 25 8.66 4.24 -12.58
C VAL A 25 8.27 4.03 -11.12
N LEU A 26 7.00 4.25 -10.77
CA LEU A 26 6.49 4.04 -9.42
C LEU A 26 6.68 2.59 -8.97
N LYS A 27 6.36 1.62 -9.83
CA LYS A 27 6.58 0.21 -9.56
C LYS A 27 8.05 -0.12 -9.32
N ALA A 28 8.95 0.40 -10.16
CA ALA A 28 10.38 0.19 -9.99
C ALA A 28 10.88 0.74 -8.65
N PHE A 29 10.43 1.95 -8.28
CA PHE A 29 10.75 2.58 -7.00
C PHE A 29 10.17 1.80 -5.81
N ILE A 30 8.89 1.40 -5.88
CA ILE A 30 8.25 0.56 -4.85
C ILE A 30 9.02 -0.75 -4.69
N ARG A 31 9.42 -1.38 -5.80
CA ARG A 31 10.21 -2.61 -5.78
C ARG A 31 11.56 -2.42 -5.07
N SER A 32 12.28 -1.32 -5.28
CA SER A 32 13.52 -1.07 -4.55
C SER A 32 13.27 -0.93 -3.05
N LYS A 33 12.19 -0.24 -2.65
CA LYS A 33 11.80 -0.15 -1.25
C LYS A 33 11.42 -1.50 -0.65
N LEU A 34 10.64 -2.30 -1.35
CA LEU A 34 10.32 -3.66 -0.91
C LEU A 34 11.59 -4.48 -0.65
N LEU A 35 12.59 -4.39 -1.54
CA LEU A 35 13.87 -5.07 -1.38
C LEU A 35 14.64 -4.58 -0.13
N GLU A 36 14.71 -3.27 0.10
CA GLU A 36 15.30 -2.70 1.33
C GLU A 36 14.66 -3.30 2.59
N TYR A 37 13.32 -3.34 2.65
CA TYR A 37 12.61 -3.93 3.79
C TYR A 37 12.81 -5.45 3.91
N ILE A 38 12.93 -6.17 2.80
CA ILE A 38 13.20 -7.61 2.81
C ILE A 38 14.59 -7.87 3.41
N ASP A 39 15.59 -7.10 3.02
CA ASP A 39 16.95 -7.19 3.58
C ASP A 39 16.96 -6.88 5.08
N GLU A 40 16.05 -6.02 5.55
CA GLU A 40 15.80 -5.72 6.97
C GLU A 40 14.92 -6.77 7.70
N GLY A 41 14.47 -7.82 7.01
CA GLY A 41 13.71 -8.94 7.60
C GLY A 41 12.18 -8.78 7.52
N ALA A 42 11.66 -8.00 6.58
CA ALA A 42 10.24 -8.04 6.22
C ALA A 42 9.87 -9.38 5.58
N GLU A 43 8.82 -10.01 6.12
CA GLU A 43 8.30 -11.30 5.66
C GLU A 43 6.86 -11.16 5.13
N TRP A 44 6.13 -10.16 5.61
CA TRP A 44 4.75 -9.92 5.23
C TRP A 44 4.56 -8.46 4.84
N PHE A 45 3.91 -8.26 3.70
CA PHE A 45 3.44 -6.96 3.26
C PHE A 45 1.91 -6.96 3.28
N ILE A 46 1.33 -5.97 3.93
CA ILE A 46 -0.09 -5.89 4.23
C ILE A 46 -0.69 -4.69 3.51
N ILE A 47 -1.79 -4.90 2.77
CA ILE A 47 -2.55 -3.85 2.10
C ILE A 47 -4.05 -3.98 2.38
N GLN A 48 -4.83 -2.97 2.01
CA GLN A 48 -6.29 -2.98 2.11
C GLN A 48 -6.99 -3.26 0.76
N GLY A 49 -6.21 -3.35 -0.33
CA GLY A 49 -6.73 -3.58 -1.68
C GLY A 49 -7.27 -2.32 -2.34
N ASN A 50 -6.77 -1.15 -1.95
CA ASN A 50 -7.11 0.08 -2.64
C ASN A 50 -6.32 0.28 -3.93
N THR A 51 -6.88 0.98 -4.92
CA THR A 51 -6.18 1.31 -6.16
C THR A 51 -4.97 2.22 -5.95
N GLY A 52 -4.07 2.26 -6.94
CA GLY A 52 -2.84 3.06 -6.90
C GLY A 52 -1.72 2.31 -6.19
N ILE A 53 -1.05 2.99 -5.25
CA ILE A 53 0.19 2.51 -4.60
C ILE A 53 0.05 1.09 -4.01
N GLU A 54 -1.07 0.79 -3.35
CA GLU A 54 -1.29 -0.54 -2.75
C GLU A 54 -1.35 -1.66 -3.81
N LEU A 55 -2.06 -1.46 -4.93
CA LEU A 55 -2.09 -2.46 -6.00
C LEU A 55 -0.76 -2.54 -6.74
N TYR A 56 -0.09 -1.41 -6.99
CA TYR A 56 1.25 -1.42 -7.60
C TYR A 56 2.25 -2.19 -6.75
N ALA A 57 2.26 -1.95 -5.44
CA ALA A 57 3.07 -2.71 -4.50
C ALA A 57 2.73 -4.20 -4.52
N SER A 58 1.44 -4.55 -4.54
CA SER A 58 1.02 -5.95 -4.56
C SER A 58 1.52 -6.71 -5.81
N GLU A 59 1.52 -6.05 -6.98
CA GLU A 59 2.03 -6.63 -8.21
C GLU A 59 3.54 -6.88 -8.13
N GLU A 60 4.29 -5.94 -7.54
CA GLU A 60 5.74 -6.10 -7.31
C GLU A 60 6.06 -7.17 -6.25
N ILE A 61 5.27 -7.27 -5.18
CA ILE A 61 5.41 -8.33 -4.16
C ILE A 61 5.16 -9.70 -4.81
N ILE A 62 4.14 -9.82 -5.65
CA ILE A 62 3.84 -11.05 -6.39
C ILE A 62 5.01 -11.42 -7.32
N ALA A 63 5.55 -10.44 -8.05
CA ALA A 63 6.72 -10.67 -8.91
C ALA A 63 7.96 -11.09 -8.10
N LEU A 64 8.21 -10.47 -6.94
CA LEU A 64 9.30 -10.87 -6.03
C LEU A 64 9.13 -12.31 -5.54
N LYS A 65 7.91 -12.76 -5.26
CA LYS A 65 7.66 -14.18 -4.92
C LYS A 65 8.00 -15.11 -6.08
N GLU A 66 7.64 -14.73 -7.32
CA GLU A 66 8.00 -15.49 -8.53
C GLU A 66 9.52 -15.54 -8.73
N ASP A 67 10.25 -14.51 -8.29
CA ASP A 67 11.71 -14.45 -8.24
C ASP A 67 12.34 -15.21 -7.05
N ASN A 68 11.56 -16.00 -6.29
CA ASN A 68 11.96 -16.81 -5.13
C ASN A 68 12.36 -16.03 -3.87
N TYR A 69 11.89 -14.79 -3.69
CA TYR A 69 11.99 -14.11 -2.39
C TYR A 69 10.96 -14.72 -1.41
N ASP A 70 11.37 -15.02 -0.17
CA ASP A 70 10.47 -15.54 0.89
C ASP A 70 9.66 -14.40 1.53
N VAL A 71 8.71 -13.87 0.78
CA VAL A 71 7.79 -12.83 1.23
C VAL A 71 6.35 -13.23 0.99
N LYS A 72 5.45 -12.63 1.77
CA LYS A 72 4.02 -12.96 1.75
C LYS A 72 3.18 -11.69 1.63
N LEU A 73 2.09 -11.80 0.88
CA LEU A 73 1.13 -10.73 0.67
C LEU A 73 -0.15 -11.01 1.46
N GLY A 74 -0.49 -10.11 2.38
CA GLY A 74 -1.75 -10.08 3.09
C GLY A 74 -2.67 -8.98 2.58
N VAL A 75 -3.89 -9.32 2.18
CA VAL A 75 -4.92 -8.35 1.75
C VAL A 75 -6.05 -8.30 2.78
N LEU A 76 -6.05 -7.27 3.61
CA LEU A 76 -7.04 -7.02 4.64
C LEU A 76 -8.07 -5.98 4.16
N MET A 77 -9.06 -6.45 3.42
CA MET A 77 -10.12 -5.58 2.91
C MET A 77 -10.92 -4.96 4.08
N PRO A 78 -11.27 -3.67 4.01
CA PRO A 78 -11.94 -2.99 5.14
C PRO A 78 -13.31 -3.56 5.53
N PHE A 79 -14.16 -3.87 4.56
CA PHE A 79 -15.54 -4.32 4.77
C PHE A 79 -16.08 -5.04 3.53
N TYR A 80 -17.22 -5.74 3.60
CA TYR A 80 -17.81 -6.39 2.41
C TYR A 80 -18.22 -5.38 1.35
N GLN A 81 -18.11 -5.76 0.06
CA GLN A 81 -18.45 -4.91 -1.07
C GLN A 81 -17.54 -3.67 -1.16
N PHE A 82 -16.31 -3.76 -0.64
CA PHE A 82 -15.34 -2.68 -0.68
C PHE A 82 -15.01 -2.29 -2.12
N GLU A 83 -14.86 -3.28 -2.98
CA GLU A 83 -14.48 -3.21 -4.39
C GLU A 83 -15.52 -2.52 -5.29
N GLU A 84 -16.80 -2.43 -4.88
CA GLU A 84 -17.88 -1.87 -5.72
C GLU A 84 -17.67 -0.40 -6.10
N ARG A 85 -16.78 0.32 -5.39
CA ARG A 85 -16.42 1.71 -5.73
C ARG A 85 -15.37 1.84 -6.83
N PHE A 86 -14.79 0.73 -7.29
CA PHE A 86 -13.77 0.71 -8.34
C PHE A 86 -14.41 0.44 -9.69
N ASN A 87 -13.78 0.92 -10.77
CA ASN A 87 -14.20 0.57 -12.13
C ASN A 87 -13.87 -0.91 -12.45
N GLU A 88 -14.42 -1.44 -13.54
CA GLU A 88 -14.26 -2.86 -13.92
C GLU A 88 -12.79 -3.29 -14.05
N ASN A 89 -11.95 -2.42 -14.60
CA ASN A 89 -10.52 -2.70 -14.78
C ASN A 89 -9.81 -2.83 -13.43
N ASP A 90 -10.05 -1.88 -12.52
CA ASP A 90 -9.46 -1.88 -11.19
C ASP A 90 -9.98 -3.06 -10.34
N GLN A 91 -11.25 -3.44 -10.50
CA GLN A 91 -11.80 -4.65 -9.89
C GLN A 91 -11.09 -5.90 -10.41
N ALA A 92 -10.85 -6.01 -11.72
CA ALA A 92 -10.15 -7.15 -12.31
C ALA A 92 -8.71 -7.27 -11.77
N ILE A 93 -8.00 -6.14 -11.63
CA ILE A 93 -6.66 -6.10 -11.02
C ILE A 93 -6.73 -6.58 -9.57
N LEU A 94 -7.64 -6.02 -8.75
CA LEU A 94 -7.81 -6.44 -7.36
C LEU A 94 -8.12 -7.94 -7.25
N GLN A 95 -8.99 -8.49 -8.10
CA GLN A 95 -9.30 -9.92 -8.08
C GLN A 95 -8.08 -10.79 -8.42
N SER A 96 -7.25 -10.36 -9.39
CA SER A 96 -5.97 -11.02 -9.70
C SER A 96 -5.03 -11.01 -8.50
N VAL A 97 -4.93 -9.88 -7.80
CA VAL A 97 -4.12 -9.74 -6.58
C VAL A 97 -4.64 -10.66 -5.46
N LEU A 98 -5.94 -10.66 -5.20
CA LEU A 98 -6.57 -11.54 -4.22
C LEU A 98 -6.38 -13.03 -4.54
N ALA A 99 -6.33 -13.41 -5.82
CA ALA A 99 -6.08 -14.80 -6.21
C ALA A 99 -4.65 -15.25 -5.90
N LYS A 100 -3.69 -14.32 -5.86
CA LYS A 100 -2.25 -14.58 -5.65
C LYS A 100 -1.75 -14.23 -4.24
N SER A 101 -2.59 -13.64 -3.40
CA SER A 101 -2.25 -13.28 -2.02
C SER A 101 -2.21 -14.51 -1.12
N ASP A 102 -1.28 -14.53 -0.17
CA ASP A 102 -1.10 -15.63 0.78
C ASP A 102 -2.15 -15.60 1.89
N PHE A 103 -2.65 -14.41 2.19
CA PHE A 103 -3.77 -14.21 3.08
C PHE A 103 -4.71 -13.16 2.49
N LYS A 104 -6.02 -13.40 2.60
CA LYS A 104 -7.04 -12.38 2.32
C LYS A 104 -8.18 -12.52 3.29
N ASP A 105 -8.60 -11.40 3.84
CA ASP A 105 -9.78 -11.38 4.67
C ASP A 105 -10.40 -9.98 4.77
N TYR A 106 -11.59 -9.90 5.34
CA TYR A 106 -12.26 -8.65 5.66
C TYR A 106 -12.12 -8.28 7.13
N ILE A 107 -11.70 -7.05 7.45
CA ILE A 107 -11.65 -6.53 8.82
C ILE A 107 -13.06 -6.47 9.42
N TYR A 108 -14.03 -5.94 8.66
CA TYR A 108 -15.45 -6.02 9.00
C TYR A 108 -16.19 -7.04 8.12
N LYS A 109 -16.84 -8.02 8.76
CA LYS A 109 -17.73 -8.99 8.08
C LYS A 109 -19.13 -8.42 7.80
N LYS A 110 -19.19 -7.19 7.33
CA LYS A 110 -20.43 -6.48 6.98
C LYS A 110 -20.13 -5.36 5.99
N PRO A 111 -21.13 -4.84 5.24
CA PRO A 111 -20.97 -3.66 4.41
C PRO A 111 -20.65 -2.40 5.22
N TYR A 112 -20.24 -1.34 4.51
CA TYR A 112 -20.04 -0.02 5.11
C TYR A 112 -21.32 0.48 5.79
N SER A 113 -21.18 1.01 7.00
CA SER A 113 -22.32 1.48 7.80
C SER A 113 -22.13 2.87 8.39
N ASN A 114 -20.90 3.28 8.71
CA ASN A 114 -20.61 4.60 9.26
C ASN A 114 -19.12 4.98 9.14
N PRO A 115 -18.77 6.28 9.17
CA PRO A 115 -17.39 6.74 9.06
C PRO A 115 -16.44 6.22 10.15
N GLY A 116 -16.96 5.95 11.36
CA GLY A 116 -16.19 5.43 12.48
C GLY A 116 -15.54 4.08 12.21
N MET A 117 -16.06 3.31 11.24
CA MET A 117 -15.43 2.07 10.78
C MET A 117 -13.99 2.29 10.32
N PHE A 118 -13.71 3.37 9.58
CA PHE A 118 -12.36 3.63 9.07
C PHE A 118 -11.34 3.88 10.19
N LYS A 119 -11.75 4.56 11.28
CA LYS A 119 -10.91 4.74 12.47
C LYS A 119 -10.54 3.39 13.09
N HIS A 120 -11.51 2.49 13.23
CA HIS A 120 -11.25 1.15 13.76
C HIS A 120 -10.39 0.31 12.82
N ILE A 121 -10.65 0.37 11.52
CA ILE A 121 -9.86 -0.33 10.49
C ILE A 121 -8.40 0.10 10.54
N ASN A 122 -8.13 1.40 10.58
CA ASN A 122 -6.76 1.92 10.66
C ASN A 122 -6.09 1.46 11.94
N ARG A 123 -6.76 1.58 13.10
CA ARG A 123 -6.23 1.08 14.38
C ARG A 123 -5.94 -0.42 14.34
N PHE A 124 -6.84 -1.22 13.77
CA PHE A 124 -6.64 -2.66 13.62
C PHE A 124 -5.38 -2.96 12.82
N LEU A 125 -5.17 -2.27 11.69
CA LEU A 125 -3.96 -2.46 10.88
C LEU A 125 -2.71 -2.09 11.67
N ILE A 126 -2.66 -0.86 12.20
CA ILE A 126 -1.50 -0.32 12.93
C ILE A 126 -1.13 -1.22 14.10
N SER A 127 -2.10 -1.72 14.88
CA SER A 127 -1.83 -2.60 16.03
C SER A 127 -1.45 -4.04 15.66
N ASN A 128 -1.55 -4.45 14.38
CA ASN A 128 -1.22 -5.80 13.92
C ASN A 128 -0.05 -5.84 12.92
N THR A 129 0.51 -4.68 12.57
CA THR A 129 1.75 -4.55 11.80
C THR A 129 2.88 -4.04 12.69
N ASP A 130 4.11 -4.20 12.22
CA ASP A 130 5.32 -3.80 12.93
C ASP A 130 5.87 -2.46 12.42
N GLY A 131 5.46 -2.07 11.21
CA GLY A 131 5.76 -0.77 10.62
C GLY A 131 4.93 -0.46 9.38
N ALA A 132 5.13 0.72 8.80
CA ALA A 132 4.41 1.16 7.61
C ALA A 132 5.30 1.91 6.60
N ILE A 133 5.02 1.66 5.31
CA ILE A 133 5.49 2.47 4.18
C ILE A 133 4.29 3.25 3.66
N ILE A 134 4.35 4.58 3.71
CA ILE A 134 3.26 5.46 3.31
C ILE A 134 3.74 6.42 2.22
N VAL A 135 3.31 6.19 0.97
CA VAL A 135 3.61 7.10 -0.15
C VAL A 135 2.62 8.26 -0.15
N PHE A 136 3.06 9.42 0.33
CA PHE A 136 2.21 10.55 0.67
C PHE A 136 3.01 11.83 0.93
N ASP A 137 2.48 12.97 0.51
CA ASP A 137 2.96 14.31 0.83
C ASP A 137 1.97 15.02 1.75
N GLU A 138 2.49 15.63 2.81
CA GLU A 138 1.69 16.32 3.82
C GLU A 138 0.91 17.53 3.31
N GLU A 139 1.13 17.98 2.08
CA GLU A 139 0.37 19.06 1.45
C GLU A 139 -0.86 18.55 0.69
N ALA A 140 -0.92 17.26 0.34
CA ALA A 140 -1.97 16.70 -0.50
C ALA A 140 -3.27 16.39 0.26
N ASP A 141 -4.42 16.83 -0.26
CA ASP A 141 -5.73 16.45 0.30
C ASP A 141 -6.07 14.99 -0.05
N SER A 142 -5.47 14.06 0.70
CA SER A 142 -5.57 12.63 0.44
C SER A 142 -6.25 11.86 1.58
N LYS A 143 -6.98 10.81 1.20
CA LYS A 143 -7.56 9.85 2.15
C LYS A 143 -6.51 9.14 2.99
N VAL A 144 -5.27 9.01 2.50
CA VAL A 144 -4.18 8.36 3.25
C VAL A 144 -3.75 9.20 4.46
N ARG A 145 -3.99 10.52 4.46
CA ARG A 145 -3.72 11.41 5.59
C ARG A 145 -4.39 10.93 6.88
N PHE A 146 -5.60 10.40 6.80
CA PHE A 146 -6.31 9.87 7.97
C PHE A 146 -5.64 8.64 8.58
N LEU A 147 -4.97 7.81 7.76
CA LEU A 147 -4.15 6.69 8.23
C LEU A 147 -2.84 7.21 8.82
N TYR A 148 -2.15 8.10 8.10
CA TYR A 148 -0.88 8.68 8.53
C TYR A 148 -1.00 9.39 9.89
N ASN A 149 -2.01 10.26 10.07
CA ASN A 149 -2.24 10.93 11.35
C ASN A 149 -2.51 9.94 12.50
N GLN A 150 -3.22 8.84 12.23
CA GLN A 150 -3.44 7.81 13.26
C GLN A 150 -2.18 7.00 13.60
N ILE A 151 -1.25 6.85 12.65
CA ILE A 151 0.07 6.28 12.95
C ILE A 151 0.87 7.25 13.82
N LEU A 152 0.84 8.55 13.51
CA LEU A 152 1.49 9.57 14.35
C LEU A 152 0.92 9.60 15.77
N GLU A 153 -0.39 9.53 15.93
CA GLU A 153 -1.03 9.41 17.25
C GLU A 153 -0.60 8.11 17.97
N PHE A 154 -0.49 6.99 17.25
CA PHE A 154 -0.08 5.70 17.83
C PHE A 154 1.37 5.72 18.31
N LEU A 155 2.25 6.43 17.59
CA LEU A 155 3.67 6.62 17.87
C LEU A 155 3.95 7.34 19.19
N GLU A 156 3.04 8.19 19.66
CA GLU A 156 3.20 8.90 20.94
C GLU A 156 3.31 7.94 22.13
N GLU A 157 2.72 6.75 22.01
CA GLU A 157 2.64 5.76 23.09
C GLU A 157 3.29 4.41 22.75
N ASN A 158 3.61 4.15 21.47
CA ASN A 158 4.07 2.84 21.01
C ASN A 158 5.23 2.95 20.02
N PRO A 159 6.28 2.10 20.13
CA PRO A 159 7.30 2.02 19.09
C PRO A 159 6.68 1.42 17.81
N TYR A 160 6.76 2.15 16.70
CA TYR A 160 6.24 1.74 15.41
C TYR A 160 7.13 2.33 14.31
N ASN A 161 7.65 1.53 13.37
CA ASN A 161 8.47 2.12 12.30
C ASN A 161 7.57 2.71 11.22
N ILE A 162 7.77 3.97 10.85
CA ILE A 162 7.06 4.57 9.71
C ILE A 162 8.06 5.23 8.77
N GLU A 163 8.00 4.84 7.51
CA GLU A 163 8.65 5.56 6.42
C GLU A 163 7.57 6.24 5.59
N ARG A 164 7.67 7.57 5.50
CA ARG A 164 6.85 8.36 4.59
C ARG A 164 7.68 8.68 3.37
N ILE A 165 7.18 8.30 2.20
CA ILE A 165 7.82 8.53 0.91
C ILE A 165 7.12 9.69 0.21
N GLN A 166 7.88 10.71 -0.13
CA GLN A 166 7.43 11.91 -0.83
C GLN A 166 7.80 11.88 -2.32
N PHE A 167 7.16 12.74 -3.12
CA PHE A 167 7.43 12.79 -4.56
C PHE A 167 8.89 13.12 -4.90
N ASP A 168 9.55 13.97 -4.11
CA ASP A 168 10.95 14.34 -4.35
C ASP A 168 11.89 13.13 -4.27
N GLU A 169 11.57 12.14 -3.45
CA GLU A 169 12.35 10.90 -3.35
C GLU A 169 12.16 10.02 -4.58
N ILE A 170 10.94 9.98 -5.12
CA ILE A 170 10.63 9.27 -6.36
C ILE A 170 11.36 9.94 -7.54
N ASN A 171 11.37 11.28 -7.59
CA ASN A 171 12.12 12.03 -8.60
C ASN A 171 13.63 11.80 -8.48
N SER A 172 14.18 11.81 -7.27
CA SER A 172 15.60 11.53 -7.04
C SER A 172 16.00 10.12 -7.51
N TYR A 173 15.10 9.14 -7.34
CA TYR A 173 15.30 7.79 -7.84
C TYR A 173 15.32 7.73 -9.38
N ILE A 174 14.43 8.47 -10.05
CA ILE A 174 14.41 8.60 -11.51
C ILE A 174 15.77 9.12 -11.97
N ASP A 175 16.20 10.27 -11.46
CA ASP A 175 17.46 10.91 -11.87
C ASP A 175 18.66 9.97 -11.70
N SER A 176 18.73 9.24 -10.57
CA SER A 176 19.82 8.29 -10.30
C SER A 176 19.93 7.12 -11.29
N ARG A 177 18.83 6.76 -11.97
CA ARG A 177 18.77 5.67 -12.95
C ARG A 177 18.89 6.13 -14.39
N PHE A 178 18.64 7.40 -14.67
CA PHE A 178 18.79 7.98 -16.01
C PHE A 178 20.12 8.73 -16.23
N ASP A 179 20.90 8.94 -15.15
CA ASP A 179 22.28 9.43 -15.22
C ASP A 179 23.36 8.33 -15.41
N ASN A 180 22.95 7.07 -15.66
CA ASN A 180 23.86 5.94 -15.95
C ASN A 180 23.60 5.30 -17.32
#